data_AF-A0A3P7KPQ6-F1
#
_entry.id   AF-A0A3P7KPQ6-F1
#
_cell.length_a   1.000
_cell.length_b   1.000
_cell.length_c   1.000
_cell.angle_alpha   90.00
_cell.angle_beta   90.00
_cell.angle_gamma   90.00
#
_symmetry.space_group_name_H-M   'P 1'
#
loop_
_entity.id
_entity.type
_entity.pdbx_description
1 polymer ?
#
loop_
_entity_poly.entity_id
_entity_poly.type
_entity_poly.pdbx_seq_one_letter_code
_entity_poly.pdbx_strand_id
1 'polypeptide(L)'
;MIVLECSELGPITNAAQLFEQCAGEPFIAPRPGTILHVDLSKLTEQQLHELFANMVEMQICITVEGSSVKSLRFPRLIRWLPCANGKPALTLVYNYFLENVQFPKCKRGCIKNAIIKNNPKLPSTIIEEILTWCNQCEVIYTEPSCGLSGVGYSMIDFVRACAGKEVIVPRREMIIIDSSKVSEEEMNAFCSNAVYMEVCITVTMTDYRSLRCPRLRYMKSCRPGTPVFTIVQNPYLSVVKIPPNVRYPENEKILLVGMNQKLPSVNIKALKKICPHCQIEGFFSKCSALGPIKNGAVLFEQCAGEPFIAPRPGTILDVDLSKLTEQQLQELFANMVEMQICITIKGSSAKSLRFPRLMRWLPCANG
;
A
#
# COMPACT_ATOMS: atom_id res chain seq x y z
N MET A 1 -11.75 9.25 52.78
CA MET A 1 -10.78 9.81 51.82
C MET A 1 -10.90 8.94 50.57
N ILE A 2 -11.57 9.44 49.53
CA ILE A 2 -11.73 8.68 48.28
C ILE A 2 -10.41 8.87 47.53
N VAL A 3 -9.60 7.82 47.45
CA VAL A 3 -8.43 7.80 46.57
C VAL A 3 -9.00 7.64 45.16
N LEU A 4 -8.88 8.69 44.35
CA LEU A 4 -9.19 8.61 42.92
C LEU A 4 -8.09 7.76 42.28
N GLU A 5 -8.42 6.53 41.86
CA GLU A 5 -7.44 5.50 41.46
C GLU A 5 -6.49 5.97 40.34
N CYS A 6 -6.95 6.89 39.48
CA CYS A 6 -6.15 7.42 38.36
C CYS A 6 -5.48 8.77 38.59
N SER A 7 -5.48 9.30 39.83
CA SER A 7 -4.85 10.60 40.14
C SER A 7 -3.39 10.51 40.60
N GLU A 8 -2.88 9.29 40.82
CA GLU A 8 -1.51 9.03 41.24
C GLU A 8 -0.97 7.77 40.53
N LEU A 9 -0.95 7.80 39.21
CA LEU A 9 -0.49 6.66 38.41
C LEU A 9 1.03 6.52 38.46
N GLY A 10 1.48 5.29 38.62
CA GLY A 10 2.86 4.90 38.31
C GLY A 10 3.09 4.80 36.79
N PRO A 11 4.25 4.28 36.34
CA PRO A 11 4.52 4.14 34.91
C PRO A 11 3.48 3.26 34.22
N ILE A 12 2.81 3.80 33.21
CA ILE A 12 1.93 3.07 32.30
C ILE A 12 2.37 3.37 30.87
N THR A 13 2.65 2.33 30.11
CA THR A 13 3.11 2.44 28.71
C THR A 13 2.21 1.69 27.72
N ASN A 14 1.27 0.89 28.20
CA ASN A 14 0.34 0.12 27.36
C ASN A 14 -1.11 0.61 27.54
N ALA A 15 -1.81 0.77 26.43
CA ALA A 15 -3.21 1.19 26.36
C ALA A 15 -4.17 0.27 27.11
N ALA A 16 -3.96 -1.04 27.08
CA ALA A 16 -4.86 -1.99 27.75
C ALA A 16 -4.87 -1.76 29.27
N GLN A 17 -3.69 -1.57 29.86
CA GLN A 17 -3.56 -1.28 31.29
C GLN A 17 -4.19 0.06 31.65
N LEU A 18 -3.96 1.11 30.84
CA LEU A 18 -4.59 2.41 31.07
C LEU A 18 -6.11 2.31 31.02
N PHE A 19 -6.64 1.57 30.05
CA PHE A 19 -8.07 1.35 29.90
C PHE A 19 -8.66 0.62 31.11
N GLU A 20 -8.07 -0.51 31.51
CA GLU A 20 -8.54 -1.30 32.64
C GLU A 20 -8.53 -0.52 33.97
N GLN A 21 -7.56 0.36 34.16
CA GLN A 21 -7.43 1.13 35.39
C GLN A 21 -8.25 2.43 35.41
N CYS A 22 -8.42 3.09 34.26
CA CYS A 22 -8.93 4.46 34.21
C CYS A 22 -10.20 4.66 33.38
N ALA A 23 -10.81 3.59 32.88
CA ALA A 23 -12.06 3.71 32.15
C ALA A 23 -13.15 4.37 33.00
N GLY A 24 -13.74 5.45 32.49
CA GLY A 24 -14.79 6.19 33.18
C GLY A 24 -14.32 7.08 34.33
N GLU A 25 -13.02 7.13 34.63
CA GLU A 25 -12.46 7.99 35.68
C GLU A 25 -12.45 9.48 35.26
N PRO A 26 -12.65 10.42 36.20
CA PRO A 26 -12.68 11.85 35.88
C PRO A 26 -11.29 12.49 35.78
N PHE A 27 -10.24 11.83 36.31
CA PHE A 27 -8.88 12.37 36.36
C PHE A 27 -7.84 11.33 35.96
N ILE A 28 -6.84 11.75 35.17
CA ILE A 28 -5.63 10.97 34.91
C ILE A 28 -4.42 11.83 35.25
N ALA A 29 -3.63 11.45 36.25
CA ALA A 29 -2.41 12.18 36.61
C ALA A 29 -1.29 11.22 37.08
N PRO A 30 -0.03 11.52 36.73
CA PRO A 30 1.12 10.78 37.23
C PRO A 30 1.45 11.16 38.65
N ARG A 31 2.08 10.23 39.38
CA ARG A 31 2.84 10.60 40.58
C ARG A 31 4.03 11.51 40.21
N PRO A 32 4.49 12.38 41.13
CA PRO A 32 5.69 13.19 40.90
C PRO A 32 6.87 12.37 40.38
N GLY A 33 7.50 12.86 39.31
CA GLY A 33 8.62 12.18 38.65
C GLY A 33 8.24 11.09 37.63
N THR A 34 6.95 10.80 37.44
CA THR A 34 6.48 9.81 36.44
C THR A 34 6.05 10.48 35.15
N ILE A 35 6.42 9.89 34.00
CA ILE A 35 5.99 10.33 32.66
C ILE A 35 5.00 9.29 32.12
N LEU A 36 3.76 9.72 31.85
CA LEU A 36 2.74 8.89 31.22
C LEU A 36 2.68 9.18 29.73
N HIS A 37 3.19 8.26 28.91
CA HIS A 37 3.01 8.31 27.46
C HIS A 37 2.45 6.98 26.98
N VAL A 38 1.25 7.01 26.41
CA VAL A 38 0.53 5.81 26.00
C VAL A 38 0.08 5.91 24.55
N ASP A 39 0.36 4.86 23.78
CA ASP A 39 -0.14 4.69 22.41
C ASP A 39 -1.48 3.96 22.44
N LEU A 40 -2.56 4.70 22.14
CA LEU A 40 -3.94 4.20 22.13
C LEU A 40 -4.41 3.73 20.74
N SER A 41 -3.51 3.64 19.75
CA SER A 41 -3.86 3.30 18.36
C SER A 41 -4.60 1.96 18.19
N LYS A 42 -4.44 1.05 19.16
CA LYS A 42 -5.04 -0.29 19.16
C LYS A 42 -6.39 -0.39 19.88
N LEU A 43 -6.82 0.65 20.60
CA LEU A 43 -8.12 0.64 21.25
C LEU A 43 -9.23 0.85 20.21
N THR A 44 -10.37 0.19 20.44
CA THR A 44 -11.57 0.40 19.63
C THR A 44 -12.20 1.76 19.93
N GLU A 45 -13.08 2.22 19.03
CA GLU A 45 -13.83 3.45 19.28
C GLU A 45 -14.65 3.38 20.56
N GLN A 46 -15.28 2.23 20.84
CA GLN A 46 -16.03 2.01 22.08
C GLN A 46 -15.14 2.12 23.31
N GLN A 47 -13.97 1.47 23.31
CA GLN A 47 -13.03 1.54 24.44
C GLN A 47 -12.55 2.98 24.68
N LEU A 48 -12.31 3.75 23.62
CA LEU A 48 -11.92 5.16 23.76
C LEU A 48 -13.05 6.02 24.31
N HIS A 49 -14.30 5.77 23.89
CA HIS A 49 -15.47 6.48 24.42
C HIS A 49 -15.68 6.17 25.89
N GLU A 50 -15.53 4.91 26.30
CA GLU A 50 -15.60 4.50 27.71
C GLU A 50 -14.46 5.12 28.52
N LEU A 51 -13.23 5.12 27.99
CA LEU A 51 -12.06 5.72 28.64
C LEU A 51 -12.26 7.21 28.93
N PHE A 52 -12.83 7.95 27.98
CA PHE A 52 -12.94 9.40 28.08
C PHE A 52 -14.33 9.91 28.49
N ALA A 53 -15.29 9.03 28.75
CA ALA A 53 -16.70 9.36 29.01
C ALA A 53 -16.88 10.42 30.10
N ASN A 54 -16.10 10.35 31.17
CA ASN A 54 -16.20 11.25 32.31
C ASN A 54 -14.97 12.14 32.50
N MET A 55 -13.98 12.08 31.60
CA MET A 55 -12.68 12.73 31.77
C MET A 55 -12.85 14.26 31.90
N VAL A 56 -12.36 14.81 33.01
CA VAL A 56 -12.43 16.25 33.34
C VAL A 56 -11.06 16.90 33.20
N GLU A 57 -10.04 16.33 33.85
CA GLU A 57 -8.66 16.79 33.72
C GLU A 57 -7.68 15.63 33.52
N MET A 58 -6.64 15.84 32.71
CA MET A 58 -5.62 14.82 32.50
C MET A 58 -4.22 15.40 32.30
N GLN A 59 -3.20 14.70 32.79
CA GLN A 59 -1.78 14.96 32.56
C GLN A 59 -1.13 13.71 31.98
N ILE A 60 -1.12 13.60 30.65
CA ILE A 60 -0.65 12.41 29.92
C ILE A 60 -0.40 12.80 28.46
N CYS A 61 0.57 12.15 27.83
CA CYS A 61 0.73 12.21 26.38
C CYS A 61 0.05 10.99 25.77
N ILE A 62 -0.89 11.20 24.85
CA ILE A 62 -1.49 10.10 24.10
C ILE A 62 -1.20 10.20 22.61
N THR A 63 -0.98 9.05 22.01
CA THR A 63 -0.82 8.90 20.56
C THR A 63 -1.95 8.04 20.03
N VAL A 64 -2.61 8.50 18.97
CA VAL A 64 -3.52 7.70 18.15
C VAL A 64 -3.01 7.82 16.71
N GLU A 65 -2.43 6.74 16.21
CA GLU A 65 -1.78 6.65 14.91
C GLU A 65 -2.33 5.50 14.08
N GLY A 66 -2.79 5.78 12.86
CA GLY A 66 -3.24 4.72 11.95
C GLY A 66 -4.44 3.91 12.49
N SER A 67 -5.24 4.49 13.39
CA SER A 67 -6.39 3.84 13.99
C SER A 67 -7.58 3.79 13.01
N SER A 68 -8.47 2.82 13.22
CA SER A 68 -9.75 2.69 12.50
C SER A 68 -10.89 3.51 13.10
N VAL A 69 -10.61 4.26 14.17
CA VAL A 69 -11.59 5.10 14.87
C VAL A 69 -12.09 6.21 13.96
N LYS A 70 -13.41 6.43 13.98
CA LYS A 70 -14.08 7.50 13.24
C LYS A 70 -14.34 8.73 14.09
N SER A 71 -14.62 8.54 15.38
CA SER A 71 -14.95 9.63 16.29
C SER A 71 -14.19 9.53 17.61
N LEU A 72 -13.52 10.61 18.00
CA LEU A 72 -12.96 10.81 19.34
C LEU A 72 -13.78 11.86 20.10
N ARG A 73 -14.20 11.56 21.33
CA ARG A 73 -15.07 12.45 22.10
C ARG A 73 -14.60 12.56 23.55
N PHE A 74 -14.48 13.80 24.01
CA PHE A 74 -14.10 14.17 25.36
C PHE A 74 -15.18 15.10 25.94
N PRO A 75 -16.33 14.54 26.34
CA PRO A 75 -17.55 15.32 26.61
C PRO A 75 -17.43 16.26 27.81
N ARG A 76 -16.52 15.98 28.75
CA ARG A 76 -16.38 16.72 30.02
C ARG A 76 -15.01 17.37 30.22
N LEU A 77 -14.10 17.22 29.26
CA LEU A 77 -12.71 17.66 29.42
C LEU A 77 -12.64 19.19 29.47
N ILE A 78 -12.00 19.70 30.52
CA ILE A 78 -11.73 21.13 30.71
C ILE A 78 -10.24 21.46 30.74
N ARG A 79 -9.37 20.47 30.99
CA ARG A 79 -7.92 20.68 31.07
C ARG A 79 -7.11 19.44 30.70
N TRP A 80 -6.10 19.64 29.86
CA TRP A 80 -5.16 18.60 29.45
C TRP A 80 -3.74 19.14 29.37
N LEU A 81 -2.90 18.61 30.27
CA LEU A 81 -1.47 18.88 30.33
C LEU A 81 -0.67 17.75 29.66
N PRO A 82 0.43 18.07 28.96
CA PRO A 82 1.31 17.04 28.44
C PRO A 82 2.04 16.33 29.58
N CYS A 83 2.45 15.10 29.32
CA CYS A 83 3.25 14.30 30.24
C CYS A 83 4.62 14.90 30.58
N ALA A 84 5.17 15.74 29.70
CA ALA A 84 6.45 16.42 29.90
C ALA A 84 6.53 17.72 29.09
N ASN A 85 7.44 18.62 29.47
CA ASN A 85 7.72 19.84 28.71
C ASN A 85 8.20 19.51 27.30
N GLY A 86 7.67 20.22 26.29
CA GLY A 86 8.02 20.02 24.88
C GLY A 86 7.39 18.79 24.21
N LYS A 87 6.63 17.96 24.94
CA LYS A 87 5.87 16.84 24.35
C LYS A 87 4.42 17.25 24.07
N PRO A 88 3.81 16.82 22.95
CA PRO A 88 2.40 17.07 22.69
C PRO A 88 1.52 16.25 23.64
N ALA A 89 0.49 16.88 24.20
CA ALA A 89 -0.51 16.18 25.01
C ALA A 89 -1.30 15.17 24.17
N LEU A 90 -1.60 15.53 22.93
CA LEU A 90 -2.32 14.69 21.97
C LEU A 90 -1.57 14.62 20.63
N THR A 91 -1.37 13.41 20.11
CA THR A 91 -0.86 13.17 18.75
C THR A 91 -1.89 12.37 17.96
N LEU A 92 -2.47 12.98 16.92
CA LEU A 92 -3.40 12.36 15.98
C LEU A 92 -2.78 12.36 14.58
N VAL A 93 -2.21 11.23 14.17
CA VAL A 93 -1.52 11.13 12.89
C VAL A 93 -1.98 9.93 12.07
N TYR A 94 -2.13 10.10 10.76
CA TYR A 94 -2.48 9.00 9.86
C TYR A 94 -3.79 8.26 10.21
N ASN A 95 -4.74 8.88 10.91
CA ASN A 95 -6.02 8.25 11.21
C ASN A 95 -6.98 8.45 10.04
N TYR A 96 -6.91 7.53 9.09
CA TYR A 96 -7.57 7.64 7.79
C TYR A 96 -9.09 7.63 7.82
N PHE A 97 -9.67 7.21 8.94
CA PHE A 97 -11.12 7.12 9.12
C PHE A 97 -11.65 8.17 10.09
N LEU A 98 -10.76 8.96 10.72
CA LEU A 98 -11.14 9.94 11.71
C LEU A 98 -11.89 11.08 11.04
N GLU A 99 -13.18 11.16 11.32
CA GLU A 99 -14.12 12.12 10.76
C GLU A 99 -14.48 13.19 11.80
N ASN A 100 -14.27 12.92 13.09
CA ASN A 100 -14.68 13.81 14.15
C ASN A 100 -13.79 13.74 15.41
N VAL A 101 -13.48 14.90 15.99
CA VAL A 101 -12.78 15.04 17.26
C VAL A 101 -13.46 16.15 18.06
N GLN A 102 -14.03 15.83 19.22
CA GLN A 102 -14.88 16.76 19.97
C GLN A 102 -14.41 16.99 21.40
N PHE A 103 -14.38 18.26 21.79
CA PHE A 103 -14.11 18.71 23.15
C PHE A 103 -15.15 19.76 23.60
N PRO A 104 -16.43 19.37 23.81
CA PRO A 104 -17.53 20.32 23.98
C PRO A 104 -17.42 21.27 25.19
N LYS A 105 -16.58 20.91 26.19
CA LYS A 105 -16.34 21.73 27.40
C LYS A 105 -14.97 22.41 27.40
N CYS A 106 -14.12 22.16 26.41
CA CYS A 106 -12.84 22.83 26.31
C CYS A 106 -13.04 24.33 26.02
N LYS A 107 -12.27 25.15 26.73
CA LYS A 107 -12.06 26.57 26.42
C LYS A 107 -10.67 26.79 25.84
N ARG A 108 -10.35 28.03 25.46
CA ARG A 108 -9.00 28.40 25.01
C ARG A 108 -7.93 27.96 26.02
N GLY A 109 -6.94 27.21 25.56
CA GLY A 109 -5.85 26.68 26.39
C GLY A 109 -6.21 25.41 27.18
N CYS A 110 -7.40 24.83 26.96
CA CYS A 110 -7.81 23.56 27.55
C CYS A 110 -6.78 22.46 27.27
N ILE A 111 -6.30 22.38 26.02
CA ILE A 111 -5.24 21.45 25.62
C ILE A 111 -3.99 22.27 25.33
N LYS A 112 -2.91 22.01 26.08
CA LYS A 112 -1.69 22.83 26.01
C LYS A 112 -1.07 22.80 24.60
N ASN A 113 -0.93 21.60 24.03
CA ASN A 113 -0.32 21.36 22.74
C ASN A 113 -0.78 20.03 22.13
N ALA A 114 -0.87 19.96 20.80
CA ALA A 114 -1.16 18.74 20.08
C ALA A 114 -0.48 18.72 18.69
N ILE A 115 -0.33 17.53 18.12
CA ILE A 115 0.07 17.32 16.73
C ILE A 115 -1.08 16.64 16.02
N ILE A 116 -1.63 17.27 14.98
CA ILE A 116 -2.72 16.74 14.16
C ILE A 116 -2.30 16.82 12.69
N LYS A 117 -1.91 15.68 12.13
CA LYS A 117 -1.33 15.62 10.79
C LYS A 117 -1.89 14.44 10.01
N ASN A 118 -2.14 14.63 8.71
CA ASN A 118 -2.46 13.54 7.78
C ASN A 118 -3.69 12.71 8.20
N ASN A 119 -4.77 13.37 8.66
CA ASN A 119 -6.07 12.75 8.92
C ASN A 119 -7.02 13.14 7.77
N PRO A 120 -6.99 12.42 6.62
CA PRO A 120 -7.59 12.88 5.37
C PRO A 120 -9.11 13.10 5.40
N LYS A 121 -9.81 12.42 6.32
CA LYS A 121 -11.26 12.54 6.48
C LYS A 121 -11.68 13.55 7.54
N LEU A 122 -10.74 14.14 8.27
CA LEU A 122 -11.06 15.11 9.31
C LEU A 122 -11.41 16.44 8.61
N PRO A 123 -12.66 16.93 8.71
CA PRO A 123 -13.08 18.15 8.03
C PRO A 123 -12.29 19.37 8.50
N SER A 124 -12.06 20.35 7.61
CA SER A 124 -11.43 21.62 7.98
C SER A 124 -12.18 22.35 9.09
N THR A 125 -13.52 22.24 9.14
CA THR A 125 -14.34 22.85 10.20
C THR A 125 -14.00 22.31 11.58
N ILE A 126 -13.78 21.00 11.71
CA ILE A 126 -13.35 20.38 12.97
C ILE A 126 -11.93 20.83 13.33
N ILE A 127 -11.06 20.99 12.33
CA ILE A 127 -9.72 21.50 12.55
C ILE A 127 -9.73 22.96 13.03
N GLU A 128 -10.59 23.81 12.45
CA GLU A 128 -10.80 25.19 12.89
C GLU A 128 -11.29 25.23 14.34
N GLU A 129 -12.24 24.36 14.71
CA GLU A 129 -12.67 24.19 16.10
C GLU A 129 -11.51 23.80 17.01
N ILE A 130 -10.63 22.89 16.57
CA ILE A 130 -9.44 22.49 17.34
C ILE A 130 -8.54 23.69 17.68
N LEU A 131 -8.31 24.57 16.70
CA LEU A 131 -7.47 25.74 16.88
C LEU A 131 -8.07 26.78 17.84
N THR A 132 -9.37 26.72 18.14
CA THR A 132 -10.00 27.63 19.12
C THR A 132 -9.62 27.31 20.57
N TRP A 133 -9.35 26.04 20.89
CA TRP A 133 -9.03 25.60 22.24
C TRP A 133 -7.58 25.18 22.47
N CYS A 134 -6.78 25.01 21.42
CA CYS A 134 -5.36 24.65 21.52
C CYS A 134 -4.43 25.84 21.25
N ASN A 135 -3.55 26.16 22.20
CA ASN A 135 -2.64 27.30 22.05
C ASN A 135 -1.38 26.99 21.23
N GLN A 136 -0.84 25.77 21.33
CA GLN A 136 0.40 25.35 20.68
C GLN A 136 0.19 24.05 19.90
N CYS A 137 -0.70 24.10 18.90
CA CYS A 137 -0.98 22.95 18.05
C CYS A 137 -0.22 23.03 16.73
N GLU A 138 0.42 21.93 16.35
CA GLU A 138 0.90 21.70 15.00
C GLU A 138 -0.21 21.01 14.21
N VAL A 139 -0.78 21.71 13.24
CA VAL A 139 -1.86 21.19 12.41
C VAL A 139 -1.40 21.20 10.96
N ILE A 140 -1.38 20.03 10.33
CA ILE A 140 -1.03 19.86 8.93
C ILE A 140 -2.24 19.29 8.19
N TYR A 141 -2.81 20.14 7.34
CA TYR A 141 -3.95 19.80 6.49
C TYR A 141 -3.52 18.81 5.41
N THR A 142 -4.39 17.85 5.13
CA THR A 142 -4.27 17.05 3.92
C THR A 142 -4.88 17.86 2.79
N GLU A 143 -4.07 18.36 1.88
CA GLU A 143 -4.57 18.99 0.65
C GLU A 143 -5.02 17.90 -0.33
N PRO A 144 -6.33 17.79 -0.64
CA PRO A 144 -6.77 16.88 -1.67
C PRO A 144 -6.10 17.22 -2.99
N SER A 145 -5.83 16.21 -3.79
CA SER A 145 -5.13 16.33 -5.08
C SER A 145 -3.77 17.01 -4.97
N CYS A 146 -3.12 16.90 -3.80
CA CYS A 146 -1.77 17.39 -3.56
C CYS A 146 -1.61 18.88 -3.85
N GLY A 147 -2.66 19.66 -3.61
CA GLY A 147 -2.69 21.11 -3.81
C GLY A 147 -3.18 21.55 -5.19
N LEU A 148 -3.52 20.62 -6.09
CA LEU A 148 -4.09 20.98 -7.39
C LEU A 148 -5.47 21.65 -7.22
N SER A 149 -5.50 22.95 -7.52
CA SER A 149 -6.70 23.78 -7.56
C SER A 149 -7.13 24.03 -9.01
N GLY A 150 -8.20 23.38 -9.47
CA GLY A 150 -8.75 23.60 -10.81
C GLY A 150 -9.80 22.56 -11.20
N VAL A 151 -10.68 22.90 -12.14
CA VAL A 151 -11.56 21.94 -12.81
C VAL A 151 -10.76 21.36 -13.98
N GLY A 152 -10.39 20.08 -13.92
CA GLY A 152 -9.81 19.37 -15.07
C GLY A 152 -8.28 19.22 -15.13
N TYR A 153 -7.59 19.04 -14.00
CA TYR A 153 -6.20 18.58 -14.07
C TYR A 153 -6.14 17.16 -14.64
N SER A 154 -5.10 16.85 -15.42
CA SER A 154 -4.93 15.52 -16.00
C SER A 154 -4.40 14.52 -14.96
N MET A 155 -4.51 13.23 -15.29
CA MET A 155 -3.87 12.17 -14.51
C MET A 155 -2.35 12.38 -14.37
N ILE A 156 -1.68 12.88 -15.42
CA ILE A 156 -0.24 13.15 -15.40
C ILE A 156 0.08 14.31 -14.45
N ASP A 157 -0.73 15.36 -14.46
CA ASP A 157 -0.58 16.48 -13.52
C ASP A 157 -0.73 16.02 -12.08
N PHE A 158 -1.69 15.12 -11.82
CA PHE A 158 -1.88 14.52 -10.51
C PHE A 158 -0.66 13.71 -10.06
N VAL A 159 -0.11 12.85 -10.93
CA VAL A 159 1.11 12.09 -10.62
C VAL A 159 2.27 13.02 -10.26
N ARG A 160 2.48 14.09 -11.03
CA ARG A 160 3.57 15.04 -10.81
C ARG A 160 3.37 15.86 -9.53
N ALA A 161 2.17 16.35 -9.29
CA ALA A 161 1.86 17.15 -8.10
C ALA A 161 1.96 16.32 -6.80
N CYS A 162 1.62 15.03 -6.88
CA CYS A 162 1.66 14.13 -5.73
C CYS A 162 3.02 13.45 -5.50
N ALA A 163 4.02 13.69 -6.37
CA ALA A 163 5.38 13.21 -6.17
C ALA A 163 5.93 13.60 -4.79
N GLY A 164 6.37 12.60 -4.02
CA GLY A 164 6.94 12.80 -2.69
C GLY A 164 5.96 13.18 -1.58
N LYS A 165 4.65 13.21 -1.83
CA LYS A 165 3.63 13.48 -0.80
C LYS A 165 3.33 12.24 0.05
N GLU A 166 3.01 12.45 1.33
CA GLU A 166 2.68 11.37 2.27
C GLU A 166 1.23 10.87 2.11
N VAL A 167 0.31 11.74 1.71
CA VAL A 167 -1.12 11.44 1.59
C VAL A 167 -1.59 11.84 0.20
N ILE A 168 -2.13 10.88 -0.54
CA ILE A 168 -2.54 11.04 -1.93
C ILE A 168 -4.02 10.68 -2.07
N VAL A 169 -4.87 11.70 -2.16
CA VAL A 169 -6.33 11.53 -2.23
C VAL A 169 -6.90 12.48 -3.28
N PRO A 170 -7.66 12.01 -4.27
CA PRO A 170 -8.31 12.88 -5.23
C PRO A 170 -9.44 13.68 -4.57
N ARG A 171 -9.75 14.87 -5.11
CA ARG A 171 -10.77 15.76 -4.53
C ARG A 171 -12.20 15.38 -4.89
N ARG A 172 -12.43 14.95 -6.14
CA ARG A 172 -13.77 14.76 -6.71
C ARG A 172 -13.79 13.65 -7.75
N GLU A 173 -12.81 13.64 -8.64
CA GLU A 173 -12.78 12.69 -9.75
C GLU A 173 -12.07 11.41 -9.35
N MET A 174 -12.59 10.29 -9.83
CA MET A 174 -11.91 9.00 -9.75
C MET A 174 -10.68 9.06 -10.65
N ILE A 175 -9.49 8.96 -10.06
CA ILE A 175 -8.25 8.97 -10.83
C ILE A 175 -7.79 7.52 -11.04
N ILE A 176 -7.77 7.14 -12.32
CA ILE A 176 -7.11 5.92 -12.80
C ILE A 176 -5.82 6.34 -13.48
N ILE A 177 -4.70 5.93 -12.90
CA ILE A 177 -3.35 6.22 -13.38
C ILE A 177 -2.95 5.16 -14.38
N ASP A 178 -3.00 5.50 -15.66
CA ASP A 178 -2.45 4.70 -16.75
C ASP A 178 -0.93 4.90 -16.85
N SER A 179 -0.19 3.91 -16.36
CA SER A 179 1.26 3.94 -16.31
C SER A 179 1.92 3.84 -17.69
N SER A 180 1.16 3.53 -18.76
CA SER A 180 1.67 3.63 -20.13
C SER A 180 1.94 5.07 -20.57
N LYS A 181 1.38 6.05 -19.84
CA LYS A 181 1.53 7.50 -20.11
C LYS A 181 2.48 8.21 -19.15
N VAL A 182 3.09 7.47 -18.22
CA VAL A 182 3.92 8.00 -17.14
C VAL A 182 5.25 7.24 -17.13
N SER A 183 6.37 7.93 -16.93
CA SER A 183 7.66 7.24 -16.81
C SER A 183 7.78 6.44 -15.50
N GLU A 184 8.62 5.39 -15.48
CA GLU A 184 8.90 4.64 -14.25
C GLU A 184 9.41 5.57 -13.13
N GLU A 185 10.23 6.56 -13.48
CA GLU A 185 10.77 7.54 -12.54
C GLU A 185 9.68 8.39 -11.89
N GLU A 186 8.77 8.97 -12.69
CA GLU A 186 7.64 9.75 -12.19
C GLU A 186 6.71 8.89 -11.31
N MET A 187 6.42 7.66 -11.73
CA MET A 187 5.59 6.73 -10.94
C MET A 187 6.24 6.37 -9.60
N ASN A 188 7.56 6.09 -9.59
CA ASN A 188 8.27 5.79 -8.36
C ASN A 188 8.40 7.03 -7.47
N ALA A 189 8.55 8.24 -8.04
CA ALA A 189 8.53 9.50 -7.30
C ALA A 189 7.15 9.75 -6.65
N PHE A 190 6.07 9.50 -7.38
CA PHE A 190 4.69 9.51 -6.88
C PHE A 190 4.51 8.61 -5.66
N CYS A 191 5.06 7.39 -5.70
CA CYS A 191 4.95 6.42 -4.61
C CYS A 191 6.01 6.55 -3.49
N SER A 192 7.05 7.36 -3.67
CA SER A 192 8.29 7.33 -2.86
C SER A 192 8.05 7.56 -1.36
N ASN A 193 7.22 8.55 -1.02
CA ASN A 193 6.87 8.91 0.35
C ASN A 193 5.41 8.60 0.70
N ALA A 194 4.63 8.07 -0.23
CA ALA A 194 3.21 7.81 -0.01
C ALA A 194 3.02 6.83 1.15
N VAL A 195 2.33 7.30 2.19
CA VAL A 195 1.93 6.54 3.38
C VAL A 195 0.46 6.13 3.27
N TYR A 196 -0.36 6.98 2.66
CA TYR A 196 -1.77 6.74 2.34
C TYR A 196 -2.07 7.11 0.89
N MET A 197 -2.80 6.24 0.19
CA MET A 197 -3.34 6.60 -1.13
C MET A 197 -4.75 6.04 -1.37
N GLU A 198 -5.57 6.83 -2.05
CA GLU A 198 -6.87 6.42 -2.61
C GLU A 198 -6.87 6.62 -4.12
N VAL A 199 -6.38 5.62 -4.86
CA VAL A 199 -6.16 5.70 -6.32
C VAL A 199 -6.30 4.31 -6.96
N CYS A 200 -6.44 4.27 -8.28
CA CYS A 200 -6.22 3.06 -9.07
C CYS A 200 -5.04 3.29 -10.00
N ILE A 201 -4.11 2.34 -10.06
CA ILE A 201 -2.90 2.39 -10.88
C ILE A 201 -2.87 1.15 -11.77
N THR A 202 -2.87 1.37 -13.08
CA THR A 202 -2.73 0.31 -14.08
C THR A 202 -1.34 0.36 -14.67
N VAL A 203 -0.54 -0.66 -14.36
CA VAL A 203 0.79 -0.94 -14.92
C VAL A 203 0.62 -2.11 -15.87
N THR A 204 0.22 -1.83 -17.11
CA THR A 204 -0.05 -2.86 -18.12
C THR A 204 0.77 -2.61 -19.36
N MET A 205 1.45 -3.65 -19.86
CA MET A 205 2.27 -3.56 -21.09
C MET A 205 3.28 -2.39 -21.06
N THR A 206 3.87 -2.13 -19.89
CA THR A 206 4.87 -1.08 -19.72
C THR A 206 6.29 -1.63 -19.79
N ASP A 207 7.25 -0.75 -20.09
CA ASP A 207 8.68 -1.09 -20.04
C ASP A 207 9.30 -0.97 -18.64
N TYR A 208 8.46 -0.87 -17.60
CA TYR A 208 8.92 -0.71 -16.23
C TYR A 208 9.74 -1.94 -15.80
N ARG A 209 10.87 -1.66 -15.15
CA ARG A 209 11.71 -2.62 -14.43
C ARG A 209 11.34 -2.68 -12.96
N SER A 210 10.87 -1.58 -12.38
CA SER A 210 10.46 -1.54 -10.98
C SER A 210 9.29 -0.60 -10.64
N LEU A 211 8.42 -1.06 -9.74
CA LEU A 211 7.40 -0.26 -9.07
C LEU A 211 7.63 -0.30 -7.56
N ARG A 212 7.80 0.87 -6.91
CA ARG A 212 8.25 0.97 -5.52
C ARG A 212 7.44 1.99 -4.74
N CYS A 213 6.65 1.52 -3.78
CA CYS A 213 5.88 2.35 -2.84
C CYS A 213 6.32 2.02 -1.40
N PRO A 214 7.56 2.36 -1.01
CA PRO A 214 8.24 1.76 0.13
C PRO A 214 7.71 2.18 1.51
N ARG A 215 6.95 3.27 1.59
CA ARG A 215 6.40 3.81 2.85
C ARG A 215 4.91 3.56 3.03
N LEU A 216 4.28 2.86 2.09
CA LEU A 216 2.84 2.69 2.07
C LEU A 216 2.36 1.90 3.28
N ARG A 217 1.44 2.51 4.04
CA ARG A 217 0.82 1.91 5.23
C ARG A 217 -0.65 1.61 5.02
N TYR A 218 -1.31 2.36 4.14
CA TYR A 218 -2.70 2.08 3.77
C TYR A 218 -2.96 2.44 2.32
N MET A 219 -3.77 1.62 1.65
CA MET A 219 -4.25 1.91 0.31
C MET A 219 -5.73 1.57 0.16
N LYS A 220 -6.41 2.36 -0.66
CA LYS A 220 -7.81 2.14 -1.03
C LYS A 220 -7.98 2.34 -2.52
N SER A 221 -8.83 1.52 -3.10
CA SER A 221 -9.13 1.63 -4.52
C SER A 221 -9.88 2.93 -4.82
N CYS A 222 -9.68 3.49 -6.01
CA CYS A 222 -10.44 4.63 -6.49
C CYS A 222 -11.95 4.33 -6.63
N ARG A 223 -12.34 3.03 -6.71
CA ARG A 223 -13.74 2.58 -6.66
C ARG A 223 -13.88 1.17 -6.09
N PRO A 224 -15.01 0.87 -5.42
CA PRO A 224 -15.31 -0.48 -4.94
C PRO A 224 -15.22 -1.52 -6.06
N GLY A 225 -14.66 -2.68 -5.73
CA GLY A 225 -14.56 -3.81 -6.66
C GLY A 225 -13.42 -3.73 -7.69
N THR A 226 -12.60 -2.67 -7.67
CA THR A 226 -11.40 -2.60 -8.52
C THR A 226 -10.09 -2.67 -7.74
N PRO A 227 -9.01 -3.23 -8.31
CA PRO A 227 -7.70 -3.21 -7.68
C PRO A 227 -7.14 -1.78 -7.54
N VAL A 228 -6.39 -1.54 -6.46
CA VAL A 228 -5.48 -0.39 -6.35
C VAL A 228 -4.38 -0.52 -7.39
N PHE A 229 -3.78 -1.72 -7.50
CA PHE A 229 -2.75 -2.00 -8.50
C PHE A 229 -3.20 -3.12 -9.44
N THR A 230 -3.25 -2.81 -10.72
CA THR A 230 -3.31 -3.79 -11.82
C THR A 230 -1.94 -3.82 -12.47
N ILE A 231 -1.19 -4.92 -12.27
CA ILE A 231 0.19 -5.08 -12.74
C ILE A 231 0.22 -6.29 -13.67
N VAL A 232 0.03 -6.07 -14.97
CA VAL A 232 -0.20 -7.16 -15.93
C VAL A 232 0.67 -7.02 -17.17
N GLN A 233 1.25 -8.13 -17.66
CA GLN A 233 1.95 -8.15 -18.96
C GLN A 233 3.13 -7.16 -19.06
N ASN A 234 3.90 -6.94 -17.99
CA ASN A 234 5.09 -6.09 -18.04
C ASN A 234 6.35 -6.95 -18.24
N PRO A 235 6.93 -7.01 -19.45
CA PRO A 235 7.98 -7.97 -19.80
C PRO A 235 9.31 -7.74 -19.06
N TYR A 236 9.58 -6.52 -18.62
CA TYR A 236 10.83 -6.17 -17.94
C TYR A 236 10.70 -6.01 -16.43
N LEU A 237 9.47 -6.09 -15.89
CA LEU A 237 9.20 -5.82 -14.49
C LEU A 237 9.78 -6.93 -13.62
N SER A 238 10.79 -6.58 -12.83
CA SER A 238 11.52 -7.51 -11.96
C SER A 238 11.34 -7.19 -10.49
N VAL A 239 10.82 -6.01 -10.16
CA VAL A 239 10.64 -5.57 -8.77
C VAL A 239 9.28 -4.90 -8.60
N VAL A 240 8.48 -5.41 -7.68
CA VAL A 240 7.33 -4.71 -7.10
C VAL A 240 7.53 -4.67 -5.59
N LYS A 241 7.72 -3.46 -5.04
CA LYS A 241 8.02 -3.25 -3.61
C LYS A 241 6.89 -2.48 -2.95
N ILE A 242 6.02 -3.22 -2.26
CA ILE A 242 4.98 -2.71 -1.37
C ILE A 242 5.22 -3.32 0.02
N PRO A 243 5.17 -2.54 1.12
CA PRO A 243 5.33 -3.06 2.47
C PRO A 243 4.34 -4.18 2.80
N PRO A 244 4.78 -5.27 3.46
CA PRO A 244 3.93 -6.43 3.74
C PRO A 244 2.79 -6.14 4.73
N ASN A 245 2.91 -5.08 5.53
CA ASN A 245 1.95 -4.71 6.57
C ASN A 245 1.00 -3.59 6.13
N VAL A 246 0.95 -3.29 4.83
CA VAL A 246 0.00 -2.31 4.29
C VAL A 246 -1.43 -2.78 4.54
N ARG A 247 -2.24 -1.88 5.10
CA ARG A 247 -3.66 -2.11 5.38
C ARG A 247 -4.52 -1.66 4.20
N TYR A 248 -5.71 -2.21 4.08
CA TYR A 248 -6.69 -1.86 3.04
C TYR A 248 -8.09 -2.26 3.52
N PRO A 249 -9.17 -1.79 2.87
CA PRO A 249 -10.53 -2.16 3.25
C PRO A 249 -10.73 -3.68 3.24
N GLU A 250 -11.45 -4.19 4.23
CA GLU A 250 -11.71 -5.63 4.36
C GLU A 250 -12.45 -6.17 3.13
N ASN A 251 -12.16 -7.42 2.76
CA ASN A 251 -12.77 -8.14 1.64
C ASN A 251 -12.57 -7.52 0.25
N GLU A 252 -11.71 -6.51 0.10
CA GLU A 252 -11.39 -5.94 -1.22
C GLU A 252 -10.25 -6.69 -1.92
N LYS A 253 -10.39 -6.87 -3.25
CA LYS A 253 -9.33 -7.39 -4.13
C LYS A 253 -8.47 -6.25 -4.66
N ILE A 254 -7.61 -5.74 -3.79
CA ILE A 254 -6.76 -4.57 -4.03
C ILE A 254 -5.58 -4.78 -5.00
N LEU A 255 -5.22 -6.02 -5.31
CA LEU A 255 -4.14 -6.36 -6.23
C LEU A 255 -4.63 -7.30 -7.34
N LEU A 256 -4.25 -6.99 -8.57
CA LEU A 256 -4.28 -7.89 -9.72
C LEU A 256 -2.88 -7.94 -10.31
N VAL A 257 -2.23 -9.11 -10.26
CA VAL A 257 -0.85 -9.28 -10.70
C VAL A 257 -0.75 -10.55 -11.54
N GLY A 258 -0.32 -10.42 -12.78
CA GLY A 258 -0.19 -11.57 -13.67
C GLY A 258 0.65 -11.27 -14.91
N MET A 259 1.10 -12.31 -15.59
CA MET A 259 1.84 -12.24 -16.85
C MET A 259 3.10 -11.34 -16.81
N ASN A 260 3.71 -11.16 -15.63
CA ASN A 260 4.97 -10.40 -15.48
C ASN A 260 6.14 -11.39 -15.43
N GLN A 261 6.74 -11.69 -16.59
CA GLN A 261 7.73 -12.75 -16.79
C GLN A 261 8.94 -12.64 -15.84
N LYS A 262 9.47 -11.42 -15.67
CA LYS A 262 10.70 -11.20 -14.89
C LYS A 262 10.45 -10.98 -13.41
N LEU A 263 9.18 -11.00 -12.96
CA LEU A 263 8.84 -10.76 -11.56
C LEU A 263 9.11 -12.03 -10.76
N PRO A 264 10.11 -12.05 -9.87
CA PRO A 264 10.56 -13.29 -9.25
C PRO A 264 9.57 -13.77 -8.18
N SER A 265 9.70 -15.06 -7.82
CA SER A 265 8.79 -15.72 -6.87
C SER A 265 8.78 -15.07 -5.50
N VAL A 266 9.87 -14.42 -5.11
CA VAL A 266 9.98 -13.65 -3.86
C VAL A 266 9.00 -12.47 -3.86
N ASN A 267 8.91 -11.70 -4.95
CA ASN A 267 7.95 -10.60 -5.07
C ASN A 267 6.50 -11.12 -5.10
N ILE A 268 6.24 -12.20 -5.86
CA ILE A 268 4.90 -12.82 -5.88
C ILE A 268 4.47 -13.28 -4.49
N LYS A 269 5.36 -13.95 -3.74
CA LYS A 269 5.10 -14.36 -2.35
C LYS A 269 4.86 -13.16 -1.43
N ALA A 270 5.64 -12.08 -1.58
CA ALA A 270 5.46 -10.86 -0.79
C ALA A 270 4.10 -10.20 -1.06
N LEU A 271 3.68 -10.12 -2.33
CA LEU A 271 2.37 -9.56 -2.70
C LEU A 271 1.20 -10.43 -2.21
N LYS A 272 1.34 -11.76 -2.26
CA LYS A 272 0.35 -12.69 -1.68
C LYS A 272 0.22 -12.55 -0.16
N LYS A 273 1.29 -12.20 0.56
CA LYS A 273 1.21 -11.93 2.01
C LYS A 273 0.36 -10.70 2.32
N ILE A 274 0.37 -9.69 1.44
CA ILE A 274 -0.46 -8.50 1.59
C ILE A 274 -1.94 -8.85 1.37
N CYS A 275 -2.25 -9.52 0.25
CA CYS A 275 -3.61 -9.88 -0.10
C CYS A 275 -3.71 -11.36 -0.54
N PRO A 276 -3.95 -12.28 0.41
CA PRO A 276 -4.01 -13.72 0.13
C PRO A 276 -5.13 -14.12 -0.83
N HIS A 277 -6.23 -13.37 -0.85
CA HIS A 277 -7.41 -13.60 -1.70
C HIS A 277 -7.39 -12.83 -3.03
N CYS A 278 -6.33 -12.07 -3.31
CA CYS A 278 -6.16 -11.36 -4.57
C CYS A 278 -5.70 -12.28 -5.71
N GLN A 279 -5.95 -11.85 -6.95
CA GLN A 279 -5.49 -12.56 -8.14
C GLN A 279 -4.02 -12.22 -8.39
N ILE A 280 -3.13 -13.04 -7.82
CA ILE A 280 -1.68 -12.86 -7.90
C ILE A 280 -1.06 -14.14 -8.44
N GLU A 281 -0.60 -14.07 -9.68
CA GLU A 281 -0.04 -15.18 -10.42
C GLU A 281 1.43 -14.91 -10.76
N GLY A 282 2.28 -15.86 -10.41
CA GLY A 282 3.68 -15.86 -10.81
C GLY A 282 3.85 -16.67 -12.08
N PHE A 283 4.56 -16.11 -13.05
CA PHE A 283 4.83 -16.77 -14.32
C PHE A 283 6.29 -17.20 -14.29
N PHE A 284 6.52 -18.38 -13.73
CA PHE A 284 7.85 -18.98 -13.63
C PHE A 284 7.97 -20.02 -14.72
N SER A 285 9.09 -20.00 -15.43
CA SER A 285 9.42 -21.09 -16.34
C SER A 285 10.82 -21.60 -16.06
N LYS A 286 10.96 -22.92 -16.00
CA LYS A 286 12.27 -23.59 -15.99
C LYS A 286 13.04 -23.38 -17.29
N CYS A 287 12.35 -22.97 -18.36
CA CYS A 287 12.91 -22.72 -19.69
C CYS A 287 13.25 -21.25 -19.95
N SER A 288 13.24 -20.39 -18.92
CA SER A 288 13.61 -18.97 -19.02
C SER A 288 15.12 -18.67 -18.99
N ALA A 289 15.95 -19.70 -18.81
CA ALA A 289 17.40 -19.59 -18.71
C ALA A 289 18.07 -20.88 -19.19
N LEU A 290 17.83 -21.25 -20.45
CA LEU A 290 18.36 -22.48 -21.05
C LEU A 290 19.84 -22.31 -21.45
N GLY A 291 20.61 -23.38 -21.27
CA GLY A 291 21.91 -23.51 -21.92
C GLY A 291 21.76 -23.86 -23.40
N PRO A 292 22.87 -24.16 -24.11
CA PRO A 292 22.81 -24.57 -25.50
C PRO A 292 21.95 -25.83 -25.68
N ILE A 293 20.93 -25.75 -26.52
CA ILE A 293 20.10 -26.89 -26.95
C ILE A 293 20.08 -26.86 -28.48
N LYS A 294 20.35 -28.00 -29.12
CA LYS A 294 20.26 -28.16 -30.59
C LYS A 294 19.24 -29.20 -31.03
N ASN A 295 18.79 -30.06 -30.11
CA ASN A 295 17.91 -31.17 -30.39
C ASN A 295 16.47 -30.84 -29.95
N GLY A 296 15.54 -30.84 -30.89
CA GLY A 296 14.12 -30.57 -30.62
C GLY A 296 13.46 -31.52 -29.62
N ALA A 297 13.87 -32.79 -29.54
CA ALA A 297 13.35 -33.74 -28.56
C ALA A 297 13.74 -33.32 -27.13
N VAL A 298 14.98 -32.87 -26.94
CA VAL A 298 15.46 -32.38 -25.64
C VAL A 298 14.74 -31.09 -25.25
N LEU A 299 14.55 -30.18 -26.20
CA LEU A 299 13.76 -28.96 -25.96
C LEU A 299 12.33 -29.31 -25.55
N PHE A 300 11.70 -30.26 -26.24
CA PHE A 300 10.35 -30.73 -25.93
C PHE A 300 10.27 -31.31 -24.51
N GLU A 301 11.13 -32.26 -24.17
CA GLU A 301 11.14 -32.87 -22.83
C GLU A 301 11.34 -31.84 -21.71
N GLN A 302 12.17 -30.82 -21.95
CA GLN A 302 12.43 -29.80 -20.95
C GLN A 302 11.33 -28.74 -20.87
N CYS A 303 10.75 -28.34 -21.99
CA CYS A 303 9.96 -27.11 -22.12
C CYS A 303 8.51 -27.30 -22.57
N ALA A 304 8.05 -28.53 -22.79
CA ALA A 304 6.64 -28.76 -23.11
C ALA A 304 5.71 -28.15 -22.05
N GLY A 305 4.71 -27.40 -22.52
CA GLY A 305 3.75 -26.71 -21.66
C GLY A 305 4.31 -25.52 -20.85
N GLU A 306 5.60 -25.18 -20.98
CA GLU A 306 6.19 -24.03 -20.31
C GLU A 306 5.77 -22.71 -20.99
N PRO A 307 5.56 -21.63 -20.21
CA PRO A 307 5.11 -20.36 -20.78
C PRO A 307 6.23 -19.55 -21.43
N PHE A 308 7.51 -19.89 -21.18
CA PHE A 308 8.65 -19.15 -21.71
C PHE A 308 9.79 -20.05 -22.15
N ILE A 309 10.43 -19.69 -23.27
CA ILE A 309 11.69 -20.29 -23.72
C ILE A 309 12.69 -19.17 -23.97
N ALA A 310 13.78 -19.10 -23.21
CA ALA A 310 14.82 -18.10 -23.40
C ALA A 310 16.23 -18.65 -23.05
N PRO A 311 17.28 -18.26 -23.79
CA PRO A 311 18.65 -18.60 -23.47
C PRO A 311 19.13 -17.86 -22.22
N ARG A 312 20.15 -18.41 -21.57
CA ARG A 312 21.03 -17.63 -20.68
C ARG A 312 21.83 -16.60 -21.50
N PRO A 313 22.26 -15.48 -20.88
CA PRO A 313 23.12 -14.50 -21.55
C PRO A 313 24.31 -15.15 -22.27
N GLY A 314 24.54 -14.76 -23.53
CA GLY A 314 25.62 -15.29 -24.37
C GLY A 314 25.32 -16.65 -25.04
N THR A 315 24.13 -17.21 -24.87
CA THR A 315 23.70 -18.44 -25.55
C THR A 315 22.74 -18.13 -26.69
N ILE A 316 22.90 -18.80 -27.83
CA ILE A 316 21.95 -18.78 -28.95
C ILE A 316 21.17 -20.10 -28.89
N LEU A 317 19.83 -20.02 -28.83
CA LEU A 317 18.96 -21.17 -29.03
C LEU A 317 18.59 -21.25 -30.51
N ASP A 318 19.19 -22.19 -31.22
CA ASP A 318 18.85 -22.54 -32.60
C ASP A 318 18.61 -24.05 -32.65
N VAL A 319 17.35 -24.44 -32.86
CA VAL A 319 16.88 -25.80 -32.62
C VAL A 319 16.13 -26.34 -33.83
N ASP A 320 16.57 -27.50 -34.30
CA ASP A 320 15.84 -28.27 -35.31
C ASP A 320 14.69 -29.05 -34.65
N LEU A 321 13.45 -28.69 -34.99
CA LEU A 321 12.21 -29.32 -34.52
C LEU A 321 11.60 -30.26 -35.57
N SER A 322 12.29 -30.50 -36.70
CA SER A 322 11.78 -31.31 -37.82
C SER A 322 11.36 -32.72 -37.44
N LYS A 323 11.96 -33.29 -36.39
CA LYS A 323 11.67 -34.65 -35.89
C LYS A 323 10.50 -34.72 -34.91
N LEU A 324 9.95 -33.58 -34.46
CA LEU A 324 8.80 -33.58 -33.56
C LEU A 324 7.52 -33.87 -34.35
N THR A 325 6.63 -34.64 -33.74
CA THR A 325 5.28 -34.86 -34.27
C THR A 325 4.42 -33.60 -34.12
N GLU A 326 3.32 -33.52 -34.86
CA GLU A 326 2.37 -32.40 -34.73
C GLU A 326 1.86 -32.27 -33.29
N GLN A 327 1.57 -33.39 -32.62
CA GLN A 327 1.13 -33.38 -31.23
C GLN A 327 2.21 -32.81 -30.29
N GLN A 328 3.47 -33.22 -30.46
CA GLN A 328 4.58 -32.69 -29.66
C GLN A 328 4.79 -31.20 -29.88
N LEU A 329 4.65 -30.72 -31.13
CA LEU A 329 4.73 -29.28 -31.44
C LEU A 329 3.57 -28.51 -30.80
N GLN A 330 2.35 -29.04 -30.84
CA GLN A 330 1.19 -28.43 -30.18
C GLN A 330 1.37 -28.37 -28.66
N GLU A 331 1.86 -29.44 -28.03
CA GLU A 331 2.16 -29.48 -26.59
C GLU A 331 3.31 -28.54 -26.21
N LEU A 332 4.35 -28.43 -27.04
CA LEU A 332 5.46 -27.51 -26.82
C LEU A 332 4.98 -26.05 -26.78
N PHE A 333 4.06 -25.69 -27.66
CA PHE A 333 3.62 -24.30 -27.84
C PHE A 333 2.26 -23.97 -27.19
N ALA A 334 1.59 -24.94 -26.58
CA ALA A 334 0.23 -24.79 -26.03
C ALA A 334 0.09 -23.62 -25.04
N ASN A 335 1.10 -23.42 -24.18
CA ASN A 335 1.11 -22.36 -23.17
C ASN A 335 2.12 -21.26 -23.46
N MET A 336 2.80 -21.32 -24.62
CA MET A 336 3.90 -20.40 -24.92
C MET A 336 3.40 -18.97 -24.97
N VAL A 337 3.96 -18.12 -24.12
CA VAL A 337 3.66 -16.68 -24.05
C VAL A 337 4.76 -15.88 -24.72
N GLU A 338 6.01 -16.23 -24.47
CA GLU A 338 7.15 -15.60 -25.10
C GLU A 338 8.28 -16.60 -25.34
N MET A 339 8.95 -16.47 -26.48
CA MET A 339 10.15 -17.24 -26.75
C MET A 339 11.25 -16.43 -27.45
N GLN A 340 12.49 -16.71 -27.10
CA GLN A 340 13.70 -16.23 -27.74
C GLN A 340 14.49 -17.44 -28.27
N ILE A 341 14.17 -17.85 -29.51
CA ILE A 341 14.67 -19.09 -30.10
C ILE A 341 14.50 -19.04 -31.61
N CYS A 342 15.45 -19.59 -32.35
CA CYS A 342 15.32 -19.89 -33.76
C CYS A 342 14.93 -21.36 -33.88
N ILE A 343 13.91 -21.64 -34.70
CA ILE A 343 13.45 -23.00 -34.92
C ILE A 343 13.51 -23.31 -36.41
N THR A 344 14.04 -24.49 -36.74
CA THR A 344 13.98 -25.04 -38.10
C THR A 344 13.00 -26.19 -38.12
N ILE A 345 12.07 -26.20 -39.09
CA ILE A 345 11.14 -27.31 -39.33
C ILE A 345 11.16 -27.60 -40.83
N LYS A 346 11.77 -28.72 -41.23
CA LYS A 346 11.96 -29.14 -42.61
C LYS A 346 11.56 -30.60 -42.80
N GLY A 347 10.72 -30.88 -43.79
CA GLY A 347 10.26 -32.24 -44.07
C GLY A 347 9.42 -32.87 -42.95
N SER A 348 8.84 -32.05 -42.06
CA SER A 348 7.94 -32.52 -41.00
C SER A 348 6.59 -32.96 -41.59
N SER A 349 5.97 -33.95 -40.97
CA SER A 349 4.61 -34.40 -41.28
C SER A 349 3.51 -33.53 -40.64
N ALA A 350 3.89 -32.51 -39.87
CA ALA A 350 2.94 -31.64 -39.19
C ALA A 350 2.15 -30.79 -40.18
N LYS A 351 0.82 -30.77 -40.03
CA LYS A 351 -0.11 -30.01 -40.88
C LYS A 351 -0.39 -28.61 -40.35
N SER A 352 -0.24 -28.40 -39.03
CA SER A 352 -0.52 -27.12 -38.37
C SER A 352 0.45 -26.85 -37.23
N LEU A 353 0.93 -25.62 -37.14
CA LEU A 353 1.64 -25.07 -35.99
C LEU A 353 0.74 -24.02 -35.32
N ARG A 354 0.53 -24.15 -34.02
CA ARG A 354 -0.36 -23.27 -33.26
C ARG A 354 0.36 -22.69 -32.06
N PHE A 355 0.22 -21.38 -31.90
CA PHE A 355 0.79 -20.61 -30.81
C PHE A 355 -0.32 -19.81 -30.12
N PRO A 356 -1.27 -20.48 -29.44
CA PRO A 356 -2.54 -19.86 -29.04
C PRO A 356 -2.37 -18.73 -28.01
N ARG A 357 -1.22 -18.65 -27.33
CA ARG A 357 -0.93 -17.69 -26.27
C ARG A 357 0.30 -16.81 -26.55
N LEU A 358 0.94 -16.98 -27.70
CA LEU A 358 2.21 -16.32 -27.98
C LEU A 358 1.98 -14.83 -28.21
N MET A 359 2.61 -14.01 -27.38
CA MET A 359 2.56 -12.56 -27.46
C MET A 359 3.85 -11.98 -28.02
N ARG A 360 4.99 -12.65 -27.82
CA ARG A 360 6.30 -12.14 -28.25
C ARG A 360 7.23 -13.27 -28.71
N TRP A 361 7.80 -13.11 -29.90
CA TRP A 361 8.86 -13.99 -30.40
C TRP A 361 10.09 -13.14 -30.72
N LEU A 362 11.15 -13.33 -29.95
CA LEU A 362 12.43 -12.65 -30.12
C LEU A 362 13.39 -13.51 -30.96
N PRO A 363 14.22 -12.89 -31.81
CA PRO A 363 15.22 -13.63 -32.58
C PRO A 363 16.28 -14.24 -31.64
N CYS A 364 16.84 -15.39 -32.03
CA CYS A 364 17.88 -16.05 -31.24
C CYS A 364 19.25 -15.35 -31.30
N ALA A 365 19.46 -14.51 -32.32
CA ALA A 365 20.63 -13.68 -32.51
C ALA A 365 20.22 -12.33 -33.12
N ASN A 366 21.03 -11.29 -32.91
CA ASN A 366 20.87 -10.04 -33.65
C ASN A 366 21.45 -10.25 -35.05
N GLY A 367 20.59 -10.49 -36.04
CA GLY A 367 20.98 -10.73 -37.43
C GLY A 367 19.93 -11.56 -38.16
#